data_AF-A0A8T3VRD8-F1
#
_entry.id   AF-A0A8T3VRD8-F1
#
_cell.length_a   1.000
_cell.length_b   1.000
_cell.length_c   1.000
_cell.angle_alpha   90.00
_cell.angle_beta   90.00
_cell.angle_gamma   90.00
#
_symmetry.space_group_name_H-M   'P 1'
#
loop_
_entity.id
_entity.type
_entity.pdbx_description
1 polymer ?
#
loop_
_entity_poly.entity_id
_entity_poly.type
_entity_poly.pdbx_seq_one_letter_code
_entity_poly.pdbx_strand_id
1 'polypeptide(L)'
;MAEDKEIKCDNINYAVYKIGDWKNDYEINIIGTASEIPVTKPTLEHMLKQMDHIRTSVFEIGVKEVNGMIGLAMQFNPSFASRDIDELIELEDKEFKNIMDELNSVELKDAEDTIALDTDEFVIYKLEYDGHTLSPKPYNEYAKRHQMEEIKRLKELSGERFVLDL
;
A
#
# COMPACT_ATOMS: atom_id res chain seq x y z
N MET A 1 20.58 21.69 -8.64
CA MET A 1 19.24 22.26 -8.47
C MET A 1 19.00 22.33 -6.98
N ALA A 2 18.45 23.43 -6.44
CA ALA A 2 18.12 23.47 -5.02
C ALA A 2 17.09 22.37 -4.76
N GLU A 3 17.38 21.44 -3.85
CA GLU A 3 16.36 20.50 -3.39
C GLU A 3 15.28 21.32 -2.69
N ASP A 4 14.04 21.20 -3.18
CA ASP A 4 12.89 21.78 -2.51
C ASP A 4 12.90 21.28 -1.06
N LYS A 5 12.81 22.18 -0.09
CA LYS A 5 12.81 21.80 1.33
C LYS A 5 11.44 21.37 1.83
N GLU A 6 10.41 21.72 1.07
CA GLU A 6 9.01 21.49 1.40
C GLU A 6 8.22 21.21 0.12
N ILE A 7 7.11 20.48 0.25
CA ILE A 7 6.14 20.24 -0.82
C ILE A 7 4.76 20.66 -0.37
N LYS A 8 3.90 21.09 -1.31
CA LYS A 8 2.46 21.24 -1.03
C LYS A 8 1.78 19.88 -0.86
N CYS A 9 0.76 19.81 -0.01
CA CYS A 9 -0.02 18.60 0.21
C CYS A 9 -0.81 18.13 -1.02
N ASP A 10 -1.09 19.02 -1.98
CA ASP A 10 -1.73 18.68 -3.25
C ASP A 10 -0.75 18.19 -4.35
N ASN A 11 0.55 18.11 -4.04
CA ASN A 11 1.56 17.74 -5.03
C ASN A 11 1.45 16.27 -5.43
N ILE A 12 0.95 16.03 -6.63
CA ILE A 12 0.73 14.68 -7.20
C ILE A 12 2.01 13.87 -7.46
N ASN A 13 3.19 14.50 -7.42
CA ASN A 13 4.46 13.82 -7.64
C ASN A 13 5.02 13.16 -6.37
N TYR A 14 4.31 13.27 -5.25
CA TYR A 14 4.71 12.69 -3.98
C TYR A 14 3.58 11.86 -3.38
N ALA A 15 3.94 10.70 -2.84
CA ALA A 15 3.09 9.92 -1.96
C ALA A 15 3.56 10.13 -0.52
N VAL A 16 2.63 10.49 0.37
CA VAL A 16 2.93 10.91 1.73
C VAL A 16 2.06 10.13 2.71
N TYR A 17 2.73 9.39 3.59
CA TYR A 17 2.10 8.52 4.57
C TYR A 17 2.56 8.87 5.98
N LYS A 18 1.72 8.56 6.96
CA LYS A 18 2.12 8.40 8.37
C LYS A 18 2.11 6.92 8.71
N ILE A 19 2.97 6.52 9.63
CA ILE A 19 2.94 5.16 10.16
C ILE A 19 1.89 5.07 11.26
N GLY A 20 1.02 4.07 11.17
CA GLY A 20 0.00 3.80 12.17
C GLY A 20 -0.70 2.47 11.93
N ASP A 21 -1.61 2.14 12.83
CA ASP A 21 -2.38 0.90 12.77
C ASP A 21 -3.75 1.16 12.16
N TRP A 22 -4.19 0.22 11.32
CA TRP A 22 -5.59 0.15 10.91
C TRP A 22 -6.45 -0.35 12.07
N LYS A 23 -7.74 -0.03 12.04
CA LYS A 23 -8.72 -0.44 13.05
C LYS A 23 -9.02 -1.93 12.99
N ASN A 24 -8.97 -2.52 11.79
CA ASN A 24 -9.18 -3.94 11.58
C ASN A 24 -7.86 -4.64 11.21
N ASP A 25 -7.79 -5.93 11.51
CA ASP A 25 -6.75 -6.81 11.00
C ASP A 25 -7.14 -7.29 9.61
N TYR A 26 -6.17 -7.30 8.69
CA TYR A 26 -6.35 -7.70 7.30
C TYR A 26 -5.44 -8.87 6.94
N GLU A 27 -6.02 -9.88 6.32
CA GLU A 27 -5.34 -11.10 5.85
C GLU A 27 -5.17 -11.11 4.33
N ILE A 28 -6.16 -10.62 3.58
CA ILE A 28 -6.17 -10.63 2.10
C ILE A 28 -5.88 -9.24 1.54
N ASN A 29 -6.43 -8.19 2.16
CA ASN A 29 -6.30 -6.84 1.64
C ASN A 29 -4.89 -6.28 1.82
N ILE A 30 -4.15 -6.17 0.71
CA ILE A 30 -2.74 -5.76 0.69
C ILE A 30 -2.53 -4.38 1.30
N ILE A 31 -3.45 -3.44 1.08
CA ILE A 31 -3.36 -2.09 1.68
C ILE A 31 -3.45 -2.20 3.21
N GLY A 32 -4.43 -2.96 3.69
CA GLY A 32 -4.63 -3.18 5.13
C GLY A 32 -3.48 -3.93 5.82
N THR A 33 -2.65 -4.66 5.08
CA THR A 33 -1.47 -5.33 5.65
C THR A 33 -0.27 -4.39 5.89
N ALA A 34 -0.25 -3.23 5.23
CA ALA A 34 0.77 -2.20 5.38
C ALA A 34 0.43 -1.26 6.54
N SER A 35 1.45 -0.65 7.16
CA SER A 35 1.28 0.34 8.24
C SER A 35 1.24 1.79 7.74
N GLU A 36 1.23 1.99 6.43
CA GLU A 36 1.25 3.29 5.77
C GLU A 36 -0.17 3.84 5.59
N ILE A 37 -0.52 4.87 6.36
CA ILE A 37 -1.82 5.54 6.29
C ILE A 37 -1.66 6.85 5.47
N PRO A 38 -2.49 7.10 4.43
CA PRO A 38 -2.33 8.28 3.59
C PRO A 38 -2.58 9.57 4.37
N VAL A 39 -1.78 10.60 4.10
CA VAL A 39 -1.94 11.92 4.77
C VAL A 39 -2.42 13.00 3.81
N THR A 40 -2.20 12.81 2.51
CA THR A 40 -2.60 13.77 1.49
C THR A 40 -3.64 13.19 0.54
N LYS A 41 -4.47 14.07 -0.02
CA LYS A 41 -5.51 13.68 -0.98
C LYS A 41 -4.96 12.94 -2.22
N PRO A 42 -3.86 13.38 -2.87
CA PRO A 42 -3.29 12.63 -3.99
C PRO A 42 -2.86 11.21 -3.60
N THR A 43 -2.31 11.03 -2.39
CA THR A 43 -1.90 9.72 -1.89
C THR A 43 -3.10 8.79 -1.70
N LEU A 44 -4.15 9.28 -1.04
CA LEU A 44 -5.39 8.53 -0.86
C LEU A 44 -6.03 8.15 -2.21
N GLU A 45 -6.11 9.09 -3.15
CA GLU A 45 -6.67 8.81 -4.48
C GLU A 45 -5.85 7.76 -5.24
N HIS A 46 -4.53 7.76 -5.09
CA HIS A 46 -3.68 6.74 -5.70
C HIS A 46 -3.95 5.36 -5.11
N MET A 47 -4.03 5.25 -3.78
CA MET A 47 -4.34 4.00 -3.09
C MET A 47 -5.71 3.45 -3.51
N LEU A 48 -6.75 4.30 -3.55
CA LEU A 48 -8.09 3.90 -3.97
C LEU A 48 -8.10 3.36 -5.41
N LYS A 49 -7.39 4.03 -6.33
CA LYS A 49 -7.26 3.57 -7.73
C LYS A 49 -6.52 2.24 -7.84
N GLN A 50 -5.43 2.05 -7.08
CA GLN A 50 -4.71 0.78 -7.06
C GLN A 50 -5.61 -0.34 -6.55
N MET A 51 -6.34 -0.10 -5.47
CA MET A 51 -7.24 -1.09 -4.88
C MET A 51 -8.36 -1.50 -5.83
N ASP A 52 -8.98 -0.52 -6.50
CA ASP A 52 -10.01 -0.77 -7.51
C ASP A 52 -9.45 -1.57 -8.70
N HIS A 53 -8.26 -1.21 -9.19
CA HIS A 53 -7.60 -1.92 -10.30
C HIS A 53 -7.29 -3.39 -9.96
N ILE A 54 -6.78 -3.65 -8.75
CA ILE A 54 -6.49 -5.01 -8.30
C ILE A 54 -7.80 -5.80 -8.15
N ARG A 55 -8.83 -5.22 -7.53
CA ARG A 55 -10.10 -5.92 -7.28
C ARG A 55 -10.93 -6.15 -8.54
N THR A 56 -10.82 -5.29 -9.55
CA THR A 56 -11.50 -5.48 -10.84
C THR A 56 -10.78 -6.47 -11.75
N SER A 57 -9.53 -6.82 -11.44
CA SER A 57 -8.83 -7.90 -12.12
C SER A 57 -9.43 -9.25 -11.71
N VAL A 58 -9.64 -10.15 -12.67
CA VAL A 58 -10.27 -11.45 -12.46
C VAL A 58 -9.35 -12.57 -12.90
N PHE A 59 -9.29 -13.63 -12.11
CA PHE A 59 -8.48 -14.82 -12.33
C PHE A 59 -9.32 -16.07 -12.14
N GLU A 60 -9.09 -17.09 -12.96
CA GLU A 60 -9.71 -18.41 -12.80
C GLU A 60 -8.83 -19.32 -11.94
N ILE A 61 -9.39 -19.82 -10.84
CA ILE A 61 -8.75 -20.82 -9.98
C ILE A 61 -9.67 -22.05 -9.91
N GLY A 62 -9.27 -23.11 -10.62
CA GLY A 62 -10.07 -24.31 -10.77
C GLY A 62 -11.31 -24.05 -11.64
N VAL A 63 -12.49 -24.00 -11.01
CA VAL A 63 -13.78 -23.70 -11.68
C VAL A 63 -14.43 -22.41 -11.16
N LYS A 64 -13.70 -21.63 -10.35
CA LYS A 64 -14.20 -20.39 -9.75
C LYS A 64 -13.41 -19.19 -10.26
N GLU A 65 -14.11 -18.09 -10.44
CA GLU A 65 -13.50 -16.78 -10.69
C GLU A 65 -13.26 -16.07 -9.36
N VAL A 66 -12.05 -15.55 -9.18
CA VAL A 66 -11.67 -14.75 -8.00
C VAL A 66 -11.08 -13.42 -8.45
N ASN A 67 -11.19 -12.40 -7.62
CA ASN A 67 -10.57 -11.11 -7.90
C ASN A 67 -9.05 -11.12 -7.64
N GLY A 68 -8.37 -10.06 -8.09
CA GLY A 68 -6.93 -9.94 -7.95
C GLY A 68 -6.43 -9.84 -6.52
N MET A 69 -7.26 -9.39 -5.56
CA MET A 69 -6.85 -9.37 -4.15
C MET A 69 -6.64 -10.78 -3.64
N ILE A 70 -7.62 -11.66 -3.89
CA ILE A 70 -7.53 -13.08 -3.52
C ILE A 70 -6.37 -13.75 -4.26
N GLY A 71 -6.24 -13.50 -5.57
CA GLY A 71 -5.16 -14.06 -6.38
C GLY A 71 -3.76 -13.70 -5.85
N LEU A 72 -3.53 -12.43 -5.53
CA LEU A 72 -2.28 -11.97 -4.95
C LEU A 72 -2.07 -12.51 -3.53
N ALA A 73 -3.10 -12.52 -2.68
CA ALA A 73 -3.01 -13.06 -1.33
C ALA A 73 -2.60 -14.55 -1.34
N MET A 74 -3.18 -15.36 -2.24
CA MET A 74 -2.78 -16.76 -2.42
C MET A 74 -1.35 -16.92 -2.94
N GLN A 75 -0.88 -16.01 -3.79
CA GLN A 75 0.49 -16.01 -4.29
C GLN A 75 1.52 -15.65 -3.20
N PHE A 76 1.21 -14.65 -2.37
CA PHE A 76 2.13 -14.17 -1.33
C PHE A 76 2.05 -14.98 -0.03
N ASN A 77 0.90 -15.57 0.27
CA ASN A 77 0.68 -16.40 1.44
C ASN A 77 0.19 -17.80 1.03
N PRO A 78 1.12 -18.78 0.91
CA PRO A 78 0.79 -20.14 0.50
C PRO A 78 -0.24 -20.84 1.41
N SER A 79 -0.43 -20.38 2.65
CA SER A 79 -1.43 -20.96 3.55
C SER A 79 -2.88 -20.73 3.07
N PHE A 80 -3.11 -19.69 2.24
CA PHE A 80 -4.42 -19.47 1.62
C PHE A 80 -4.68 -20.42 0.46
N ALA A 81 -3.65 -20.98 -0.18
CA ALA A 81 -3.83 -21.95 -1.26
C ALA A 81 -4.54 -23.24 -0.82
N SER A 82 -4.54 -23.55 0.48
CA SER A 82 -5.25 -24.69 1.06
C SER A 82 -6.57 -24.33 1.76
N ARG A 83 -6.97 -23.05 1.78
CA ARG A 83 -8.28 -22.64 2.32
C ARG A 83 -9.39 -22.82 1.27
N ASP A 84 -10.63 -22.89 1.73
CA ASP A 84 -11.77 -22.94 0.82
C ASP A 84 -11.92 -21.61 0.08
N ILE A 85 -12.19 -21.68 -1.24
CA ILE A 85 -12.26 -20.48 -2.08
C ILE A 85 -13.47 -19.61 -1.73
N ASP A 86 -14.62 -20.18 -1.33
CA ASP A 86 -15.78 -19.37 -0.93
C ASP A 86 -15.49 -18.62 0.36
N GLU A 87 -14.80 -19.25 1.32
CA GLU A 87 -14.36 -18.57 2.55
C GLU A 87 -13.42 -17.39 2.26
N LEU A 88 -12.50 -17.54 1.29
CA LEU A 88 -11.60 -16.46 0.89
C LEU A 88 -12.34 -15.31 0.20
N ILE A 89 -13.36 -15.62 -0.61
CA ILE A 89 -14.20 -14.61 -1.26
C ILE A 89 -14.99 -13.81 -0.21
N GLU A 90 -15.62 -14.50 0.75
CA GLU A 90 -16.37 -13.84 1.82
C GLU A 90 -15.46 -12.98 2.71
N LEU A 91 -14.25 -13.47 3.01
CA LEU A 91 -13.26 -12.73 3.79
C LEU A 91 -12.79 -11.48 3.04
N GLU A 92 -12.45 -11.59 1.75
CA GLU A 92 -12.02 -10.44 0.94
C GLU A 92 -13.11 -9.37 0.86
N ASP A 93 -14.37 -9.77 0.62
CA ASP A 93 -15.49 -8.84 0.55
C ASP A 93 -15.72 -8.07 1.86
N LYS A 94 -15.51 -8.74 3.00
CA LYS A 94 -15.58 -8.13 4.32
C LYS A 94 -14.43 -7.15 4.53
N GLU A 95 -13.20 -7.59 4.26
CA GLU A 95 -12.00 -6.77 4.39
C GLU A 95 -12.05 -5.54 3.49
N PHE A 96 -12.50 -5.69 2.23
CA PHE A 96 -12.63 -4.58 1.30
C PHE A 96 -13.59 -3.51 1.83
N LYS A 97 -14.74 -3.89 2.40
CA LYS A 97 -15.68 -2.92 2.99
C LYS A 97 -15.04 -2.19 4.17
N ASN A 98 -14.39 -2.94 5.06
CA ASN A 98 -13.72 -2.38 6.24
C ASN A 98 -12.64 -1.37 5.84
N ILE A 99 -11.73 -1.73 4.92
CA ILE A 99 -10.65 -0.82 4.53
C ILE A 99 -11.17 0.40 3.80
N MET A 100 -12.24 0.26 3.00
CA MET A 100 -12.89 1.40 2.35
C MET A 100 -13.47 2.37 3.37
N ASP A 101 -14.15 1.86 4.40
CA ASP A 101 -14.68 2.67 5.49
C ASP A 101 -13.56 3.38 6.26
N GLU A 102 -12.45 2.67 6.51
CA GLU A 102 -11.27 3.24 7.16
C GLU A 102 -10.63 4.34 6.33
N LEU A 103 -10.33 4.09 5.05
CA LEU A 103 -9.75 5.05 4.11
C LEU A 103 -10.61 6.30 3.94
N ASN A 104 -11.93 6.16 3.86
CA ASN A 104 -12.86 7.28 3.81
C ASN A 104 -12.93 8.08 5.12
N SER A 105 -12.45 7.51 6.23
CA SER A 105 -12.40 8.15 7.55
C SER A 105 -11.03 8.75 7.89
N VAL A 106 -10.03 8.59 7.02
CA VAL A 106 -8.69 9.13 7.26
C VAL A 106 -8.72 10.65 7.24
N GLU A 107 -8.13 11.26 8.27
CA GLU A 107 -7.95 12.70 8.35
C GLU A 107 -6.77 13.12 7.46
N LEU A 108 -7.07 13.94 6.44
CA LEU A 108 -6.08 14.43 5.47
C LEU A 108 -5.67 15.87 5.80
N LYS A 109 -4.44 16.22 5.47
CA LYS A 109 -3.98 17.62 5.50
C LYS A 109 -4.67 18.46 4.42
N ASP A 110 -4.81 19.75 4.68
CA ASP A 110 -5.40 20.69 3.73
C ASP A 110 -4.49 20.85 2.51
N ALA A 111 -5.09 21.06 1.33
CA ALA A 111 -4.36 21.13 0.06
C ALA A 111 -3.32 22.26 0.01
N GLU A 112 -3.56 23.35 0.74
CA GLU A 112 -2.66 24.51 0.81
C GLU A 112 -1.54 24.36 1.85
N ASP A 113 -1.60 23.34 2.70
CA ASP A 113 -0.55 23.05 3.68
C ASP A 113 0.74 22.60 2.97
N THR A 114 1.88 22.84 3.61
CA THR A 114 3.17 22.32 3.19
C THR A 114 3.69 21.25 4.15
N ILE A 115 4.50 20.35 3.61
CA ILE A 115 5.19 19.29 4.35
C ILE A 115 6.68 19.45 4.10
N ALA A 116 7.45 19.57 5.18
CA ALA A 116 8.90 19.54 5.12
C ALA A 116 9.36 18.17 4.62
N LEU A 117 10.29 18.17 3.66
CA LEU A 117 10.81 16.93 3.11
C LEU A 117 11.85 16.28 4.03
N ASP A 118 12.54 17.07 4.84
CA ASP A 118 13.41 16.59 5.92
C ASP A 118 12.59 16.47 7.21
N THR A 119 11.86 15.37 7.33
CA THR A 119 10.97 15.06 8.46
C THR A 119 11.05 13.58 8.81
N ASP A 120 10.83 13.25 10.09
CA ASP A 120 10.60 11.91 10.61
C ASP A 120 9.13 11.65 10.97
N GLU A 121 8.24 12.61 10.72
CA GLU A 121 6.79 12.46 10.94
C GLU A 121 6.11 11.69 9.80
N PHE A 122 6.64 11.82 8.58
CA PHE A 122 6.04 11.26 7.38
C PHE A 122 7.02 10.40 6.58
N VAL A 123 6.51 9.28 6.08
CA VAL A 123 7.16 8.49 5.03
C VAL A 123 6.81 9.13 3.69
N ILE A 124 7.83 9.65 3.01
CA ILE A 124 7.66 10.39 1.76
C ILE A 124 8.34 9.63 0.63
N TYR A 125 7.56 9.31 -0.40
CA TYR A 125 8.07 8.78 -1.66
C TYR A 125 7.87 9.79 -2.77
N LYS A 126 8.89 9.98 -3.61
CA LYS A 126 8.76 10.71 -4.86
C LYS A 126 8.39 9.74 -5.97
N LEU A 127 7.35 10.08 -6.70
CA LEU A 127 6.84 9.29 -7.81
C LEU A 127 7.60 9.70 -9.08
N GLU A 128 8.49 8.84 -9.56
CA GLU A 128 9.29 9.11 -10.75
C GLU A 128 8.83 8.22 -11.91
N TYR A 129 8.51 8.84 -13.04
CA TYR A 129 8.19 8.13 -14.28
C TYR A 129 9.46 7.95 -15.11
N ASP A 130 9.82 6.70 -15.40
CA ASP A 130 11.06 6.37 -16.12
C ASP A 130 10.86 6.18 -17.64
N GLY A 131 9.65 6.43 -18.15
CA GLY A 131 9.29 6.19 -19.55
C GLY A 131 8.39 4.97 -19.75
N HIS A 132 8.37 4.04 -18.80
CA HIS A 132 7.62 2.79 -18.87
C HIS A 132 6.79 2.50 -17.62
N THR A 133 7.28 2.91 -16.44
CA THR A 133 6.64 2.67 -15.15
C THR A 133 6.73 3.89 -14.25
N LEU A 134 5.73 4.04 -13.38
CA LEU A 134 5.79 4.98 -12.26
C LEU A 134 6.37 4.23 -11.06
N SER A 135 7.55 4.64 -10.61
CA SER A 135 8.24 3.99 -9.49
C SER A 135 8.32 4.94 -8.28
N PRO A 136 7.83 4.51 -7.10
CA PRO A 136 8.02 5.28 -5.87
C PRO A 136 9.48 5.13 -5.41
N LYS A 137 10.15 6.26 -5.18
CA LYS A 137 11.50 6.29 -4.57
C LYS A 137 11.44 6.96 -3.20
N PRO A 138 11.98 6.33 -2.15
CA PRO A 138 12.06 6.96 -0.84
C PRO A 138 12.78 8.29 -0.95
N TYR A 139 12.14 9.37 -0.50
CA TYR A 139 12.69 10.70 -0.59
C TYR A 139 13.56 11.03 0.62
N ASN A 140 13.02 10.80 1.83
CA ASN A 140 13.69 11.10 3.09
C ASN A 140 14.35 9.86 3.73
N GLU A 141 15.27 10.08 4.66
CA GLU A 141 15.93 8.99 5.39
C GLU A 141 14.94 8.17 6.24
N TYR A 142 13.86 8.82 6.70
CA TYR A 142 12.78 8.12 7.41
C TYR A 142 12.10 7.08 6.51
N ALA A 143 11.75 7.41 5.27
CA ALA A 143 11.18 6.47 4.31
C ALA A 143 12.15 5.36 3.92
N LYS A 144 13.45 5.66 3.73
CA LYS A 144 14.45 4.62 3.44
C LYS A 144 14.52 3.60 4.56
N ARG A 145 14.59 4.06 5.81
CA ARG A 145 14.63 3.17 6.98
C ARG A 145 13.34 2.36 7.11
N HIS A 146 12.18 2.98 6.95
CA HIS A 146 10.90 2.29 6.99
C HIS A 146 10.82 1.19 5.91
N GLN A 147 11.21 1.50 4.68
CA GLN A 147 11.22 0.52 3.60
C GLN A 147 12.16 -0.67 3.91
N MET A 148 13.34 -0.42 4.46
CA MET A 148 14.26 -1.50 4.86
C MET A 148 13.69 -2.38 5.98
N GLU A 149 13.01 -1.78 6.95
CA GLU A 149 12.33 -2.49 8.03
C GLU A 149 11.18 -3.36 7.51
N GLU A 150 10.38 -2.85 6.58
CA GLU A 150 9.28 -3.60 5.99
C GLU A 150 9.79 -4.76 5.12
N ILE A 151 10.85 -4.55 4.33
CA ILE A 151 11.52 -5.63 3.60
C ILE A 151 12.00 -6.73 4.56
N LYS A 152 12.57 -6.35 5.71
CA LYS A 152 13.02 -7.31 6.71
C LYS A 152 11.84 -8.09 7.31
N ARG A 153 10.76 -7.42 7.68
CA ARG A 153 9.52 -8.05 8.18
C ARG A 153 8.95 -9.03 7.16
N LEU A 154 8.86 -8.65 5.88
CA LEU A 154 8.37 -9.51 4.81
C LEU A 154 9.26 -10.75 4.59
N LYS A 155 10.59 -10.60 4.71
CA LYS A 155 11.53 -11.74 4.66
C LYS A 155 11.31 -12.72 5.82
N GLU A 156 11.05 -12.20 7.03
CA GLU A 156 10.76 -13.02 8.21
C GLU A 156 9.41 -13.74 8.07
N LEU A 157 8.37 -13.05 7.58
CA LEU A 157 7.03 -13.63 7.35
C LEU A 157 7.01 -14.69 6.23
N SER A 158 7.80 -14.50 5.19
CA SER A 158 7.87 -15.43 4.05
C SER A 158 8.74 -16.66 4.29
N GLY A 159 9.40 -16.78 5.45
CA GLY A 159 10.23 -17.94 5.82
C GLY A 159 11.37 -18.20 4.83
N GLU A 160 12.15 -17.17 4.47
CA GLU A 160 13.28 -17.22 3.52
C GLU A 160 12.91 -17.61 2.07
N ARG A 161 11.84 -17.03 1.49
CA ARG A 161 11.57 -17.18 0.03
C ARG A 161 11.77 -15.93 -0.84
N PHE A 162 12.01 -14.76 -0.26
CA PHE A 162 12.33 -13.55 -1.03
C PHE A 162 13.83 -13.25 -1.00
N VAL A 163 14.57 -13.84 -1.94
CA VAL A 163 15.87 -13.31 -2.35
C VAL A 163 15.60 -12.17 -3.33
N LEU A 164 15.41 -10.97 -2.80
CA LEU A 164 15.60 -9.76 -3.61
C LEU A 164 17.10 -9.50 -3.61
N ASP A 165 17.77 -9.88 -4.70
CA ASP A 165 19.10 -9.38 -5.02
C ASP A 165 18.95 -7.87 -5.30
N LEU A 166 19.44 -7.06 -4.36
CA LEU A 166 19.59 -5.62 -4.49
C LEU A 166 20.97 -5.30 -5.09
#